data_AF-A0A938IRH6-F1
#
_entry.id   AF-A0A938IRH6-F1
#
_cell.length_a   1.000
_cell.length_b   1.000
_cell.length_c   1.000
_cell.angle_alpha   90.00
_cell.angle_beta   90.00
_cell.angle_gamma   90.00
#
_symmetry.space_group_name_H-M   'P 1'
#
loop_
_entity.id
_entity.type
_entity.pdbx_description
1 polymer ?
#
loop_
_entity_poly.entity_id
_entity_poly.type
_entity_poly.pdbx_seq_one_letter_code
_entity_poly.pdbx_strand_id
1 'polypeptide(L)'
;MFEQSRGQPVQYKGNTLVMCDYFPTQGANKFRLVIETCNGNPVRQDSASAWSPGRGRENRTADGRFFRTSVDGLAPWRNLEPPGKWRQAVSVALVFKGRKGKWHKGAGQGNEGQIAVGGKFAGGKDGILFWQSQDWDTVDFEVLGGASVIRIYNAWDCGNGVVDFWLNGAAMIVEEIPNGRRYRCNDGEPDDDFEDIIFRLQRVK
;
A
#
# COMPACT_ATOMS: atom_id res chain seq x y z
N MET A 1 -1.31 -8.72 20.86
CA MET A 1 -2.67 -9.06 20.41
C MET A 1 -2.67 -10.07 19.25
N PHE A 2 -2.18 -9.72 18.06
CA PHE A 2 -2.24 -10.64 16.92
C PHE A 2 -1.35 -11.89 17.03
N GLU A 3 -0.25 -11.82 17.78
CA GLU A 3 0.58 -12.99 18.09
C GLU A 3 -0.24 -14.10 18.79
N GLN A 4 -1.07 -13.73 19.77
CA GLN A 4 -1.96 -14.67 20.47
C GLN A 4 -3.02 -15.25 19.52
N SER A 5 -3.53 -14.44 18.59
CA SER A 5 -4.49 -14.89 17.57
C SER A 5 -3.85 -15.67 16.41
N ARG A 6 -2.51 -15.79 16.37
CA ARG A 6 -1.76 -16.36 15.24
C ARG A 6 -2.09 -15.66 13.91
N GLY A 7 -2.20 -14.33 13.96
CA GLY A 7 -2.52 -13.48 12.81
C GLY A 7 -3.98 -13.53 12.32
N GLN A 8 -4.88 -14.18 13.06
CA GLN A 8 -6.31 -14.17 12.74
C GLN A 8 -6.94 -12.82 13.11
N PRO A 9 -8.08 -12.45 12.49
CA PRO A 9 -8.84 -11.27 12.89
C PRO A 9 -9.18 -11.30 14.39
N VAL A 10 -9.10 -10.14 15.04
CA VAL A 10 -9.36 -9.98 16.48
C VAL A 10 -10.54 -9.04 16.68
N GLN A 11 -11.45 -9.40 17.58
CA GLN A 11 -12.52 -8.48 18.02
C GLN A 11 -12.00 -7.54 19.08
N TYR A 12 -12.12 -6.23 18.86
CA TYR A 12 -11.66 -5.20 19.79
C TYR A 12 -12.62 -4.01 19.79
N LYS A 13 -13.16 -3.65 20.96
CA LYS A 13 -14.11 -2.54 21.14
C LYS A 13 -15.28 -2.54 20.12
N GLY A 14 -15.78 -3.72 19.75
CA GLY A 14 -16.88 -3.87 18.78
C GLY A 14 -16.46 -3.85 17.31
N ASN A 15 -15.17 -3.69 17.01
CA ASN A 15 -14.61 -3.72 15.67
C ASN A 15 -13.83 -5.01 15.40
N THR A 16 -13.77 -5.40 14.13
CA THR A 16 -12.87 -6.47 13.68
C THR A 16 -11.55 -5.85 13.24
N LEU A 17 -10.48 -6.18 13.94
CA LEU A 17 -9.13 -5.77 13.62
C LEU A 17 -8.44 -6.83 12.77
N VAL A 18 -7.73 -6.39 11.74
CA VAL A 18 -6.91 -7.25 10.88
C VAL A 18 -5.51 -6.67 10.69
N MET A 19 -4.51 -7.54 10.56
CA MET A 19 -3.15 -7.13 10.15
C MET A 19 -3.06 -6.89 8.63
N CYS A 20 -3.90 -7.60 7.88
CA CYS A 20 -3.88 -7.66 6.43
C CYS A 20 -5.30 -7.93 5.96
N ASP A 21 -5.70 -7.27 4.88
CA ASP A 21 -6.96 -7.59 4.21
C ASP A 21 -6.72 -8.17 2.81
N TYR A 22 -7.68 -8.97 2.36
CA TYR A 22 -7.74 -9.56 1.02
C TYR A 22 -8.99 -9.04 0.32
N PHE A 23 -8.84 -7.87 -0.32
CA PHE A 23 -9.91 -7.25 -1.09
C PHE A 23 -10.18 -8.06 -2.36
N PRO A 24 -11.33 -8.74 -2.50
CA PRO A 24 -11.62 -9.52 -3.71
C PRO A 24 -11.67 -8.57 -4.90
N THR A 25 -11.20 -8.92 -6.09
CA THR A 25 -11.31 -8.04 -7.29
C THR A 25 -12.68 -8.09 -7.94
N GLN A 26 -13.36 -9.25 -7.83
CA GLN A 26 -14.68 -9.52 -8.43
C GLN A 26 -14.70 -9.27 -9.95
N GLY A 27 -13.57 -9.50 -10.63
CA GLY A 27 -13.45 -9.28 -12.07
C GLY A 27 -13.24 -7.82 -12.49
N ALA A 28 -13.27 -6.86 -11.56
CA ALA A 28 -12.87 -5.49 -11.85
C ALA A 28 -11.37 -5.42 -12.14
N ASN A 29 -11.00 -4.58 -13.11
CA ASN A 29 -9.62 -4.27 -13.44
C ASN A 29 -9.23 -2.82 -13.09
N LYS A 30 -10.19 -1.93 -12.82
CA LYS A 30 -9.92 -0.55 -12.42
C LYS A 30 -10.29 -0.33 -10.96
N PHE A 31 -9.41 0.37 -10.26
CA PHE A 31 -9.54 0.64 -8.84
C PHE A 31 -9.16 2.08 -8.54
N ARG A 32 -9.79 2.62 -7.50
CA ARG A 32 -9.52 3.94 -6.95
C ARG A 32 -9.15 3.79 -5.49
N LEU A 33 -7.95 4.24 -5.14
CA LEU A 33 -7.52 4.46 -3.77
C LEU A 33 -7.75 5.93 -3.42
N VAL A 34 -8.40 6.20 -2.29
CA VAL A 34 -8.57 7.56 -1.74
C VAL A 34 -8.07 7.56 -0.31
N ILE A 35 -7.06 8.37 -0.01
CA ILE A 35 -6.60 8.70 1.34
C ILE A 35 -7.47 9.85 1.84
N GLU A 36 -8.31 9.60 2.83
CA GLU A 36 -9.27 10.56 3.38
C GLU A 36 -8.66 11.39 4.50
N THR A 37 -7.82 10.77 5.32
CA THR A 37 -7.11 11.41 6.43
C THR A 37 -5.79 10.69 6.62
N CYS A 38 -4.75 11.43 6.97
CA CYS A 38 -3.43 10.86 7.26
C CYS A 38 -2.64 11.84 8.14
N ASN A 39 -2.33 11.41 9.37
CA ASN A 39 -1.66 12.21 10.40
C ASN A 39 -0.13 12.15 10.29
N GLY A 40 0.39 11.25 9.44
CA GLY A 40 1.81 11.20 9.11
C GLY A 40 2.31 12.47 8.41
N ASN A 41 3.63 12.67 8.42
CA ASN A 41 4.23 13.73 7.60
C ASN A 41 4.07 13.35 6.13
N PRO A 42 3.45 14.22 5.31
CA PRO A 42 3.35 13.93 3.90
C PRO A 42 4.74 13.94 3.28
N VAL A 43 4.96 13.04 2.34
CA VAL A 43 6.19 13.00 1.57
C VAL A 43 6.28 14.27 0.72
N ARG A 44 7.38 15.03 0.87
CA ARG A 44 7.71 16.13 -0.04
C ARG A 44 8.43 15.62 -1.27
N GLN A 45 8.19 16.32 -2.37
CA GLN A 45 8.91 16.11 -3.62
C GLN A 45 10.38 16.51 -3.44
N ASP A 46 11.29 15.53 -3.43
CA ASP A 46 12.73 15.81 -3.46
C ASP A 46 13.23 16.00 -4.90
N SER A 47 14.35 16.73 -5.02
CA SER A 47 15.11 16.86 -6.26
C SER A 47 15.73 15.51 -6.66
N ALA A 48 15.83 15.26 -7.98
CA ALA A 48 16.23 13.97 -8.56
C ALA A 48 17.63 13.43 -8.14
N SER A 49 18.44 14.20 -7.40
CA SER A 49 19.83 13.88 -6.99
C SER A 49 19.95 12.96 -5.78
N ALA A 50 18.83 12.40 -5.36
CA ALA A 50 18.56 11.80 -4.09
C ALA A 50 18.72 10.26 -4.04
N TRP A 51 19.06 9.65 -5.18
CA TRP A 51 18.67 8.28 -5.45
C TRP A 51 19.82 7.28 -5.38
N SER A 52 19.55 6.12 -4.77
CA SER A 52 20.40 4.92 -4.88
C SER A 52 19.87 4.00 -5.98
N PRO A 53 20.66 3.71 -7.03
CA PRO A 53 20.16 3.10 -8.26
C PRO A 53 19.49 1.72 -8.23
N GLY A 54 19.53 1.04 -7.10
CA GLY A 54 19.28 -0.40 -7.04
C GLY A 54 18.03 -0.86 -6.31
N ARG A 55 17.22 0.00 -5.67
CA ARG A 55 16.21 -0.48 -4.68
C ARG A 55 14.75 -0.05 -4.91
N GLY A 56 14.45 0.79 -5.88
CA GLY A 56 13.08 1.18 -6.21
C GLY A 56 13.00 2.15 -7.39
N ARG A 57 11.82 2.24 -8.01
CA ARG A 57 11.53 3.24 -9.05
C ARG A 57 10.48 4.23 -8.56
N GLU A 58 10.83 5.51 -8.60
CA GLU A 58 9.84 6.58 -8.57
C GLU A 58 9.19 6.64 -9.95
N ASN A 59 7.87 6.55 -9.98
CA ASN A 59 7.09 6.66 -11.19
C ASN A 59 6.28 7.95 -11.11
N ARG A 60 6.22 8.66 -12.23
CA ARG A 60 5.41 9.86 -12.39
C ARG A 60 4.35 9.61 -13.45
N THR A 61 3.12 9.95 -13.12
CA THR A 61 2.01 10.02 -14.07
C THR A 61 2.12 11.29 -14.91
N ALA A 62 1.40 11.35 -16.03
CA ALA A 62 1.42 12.51 -16.92
C ALA A 62 0.90 13.81 -16.26
N ASP A 63 0.02 13.68 -15.26
CA ASP A 63 -0.51 14.79 -14.45
C ASP A 63 0.35 15.12 -13.22
N GLY A 64 1.58 14.58 -13.14
CA GLY A 64 2.57 14.95 -12.12
C GLY A 64 2.48 14.19 -10.81
N ARG A 65 1.49 13.30 -10.62
CA ARG A 65 1.42 12.45 -9.41
C ARG A 65 2.56 11.46 -9.41
N PHE A 66 3.12 11.19 -8.22
CA PHE A 66 4.18 10.21 -8.07
C PHE A 66 3.72 9.05 -7.19
N PHE A 67 4.24 7.86 -7.51
CA PHE A 67 4.11 6.65 -6.71
C PHE A 67 5.42 5.87 -6.78
N ARG A 68 5.71 5.06 -5.76
CA ARG A 68 6.97 4.31 -5.71
C ARG A 68 6.70 2.82 -5.78
N THR A 69 7.45 2.17 -6.66
CA THR A 69 7.46 0.72 -6.77
C THR A 69 8.74 0.22 -6.16
N SER A 70 8.63 -0.57 -5.11
CA SER A 70 9.76 -1.34 -4.62
C SER A 70 9.94 -2.54 -5.56
N VAL A 71 11.17 -2.81 -5.98
CA VAL A 71 11.47 -4.06 -6.68
C VAL A 71 11.45 -5.24 -5.67
N ASP A 72 11.67 -4.91 -4.39
CA ASP A 72 11.87 -5.87 -3.29
C ASP A 72 11.01 -5.58 -2.03
N GLY A 73 9.88 -4.86 -2.14
CA GLY A 73 8.99 -4.59 -0.99
C GLY A 73 9.51 -3.61 0.07
N LEU A 74 10.81 -3.35 0.09
CA LEU A 74 11.55 -2.83 1.24
C LEU A 74 12.45 -1.63 0.89
N ALA A 75 12.17 -0.90 -0.19
CA ALA A 75 13.04 0.16 -0.68
C ALA A 75 13.24 1.23 0.39
N PRO A 76 14.43 1.35 0.99
CA PRO A 76 14.60 2.18 2.16
C PRO A 76 14.72 3.66 1.79
N TRP A 77 14.08 4.54 2.56
CA TRP A 77 14.36 5.99 2.55
C TRP A 77 15.74 6.27 3.13
N ARG A 78 16.81 5.83 2.47
CA ARG A 78 18.15 6.31 2.84
C ARG A 78 18.39 7.64 2.14
N ASN A 79 18.24 8.73 2.90
CA ASN A 79 19.05 9.96 2.84
C ASN A 79 18.41 11.30 2.45
N LEU A 80 17.09 11.49 2.46
CA LEU A 80 16.53 12.65 1.71
C LEU A 80 15.82 13.73 2.50
N GLU A 81 15.42 13.45 3.73
CA GLU A 81 14.94 14.47 4.65
C GLU A 81 15.51 14.17 6.04
N PRO A 82 15.59 15.15 6.96
CA PRO A 82 16.20 14.92 8.26
C PRO A 82 15.57 13.71 8.96
N PRO A 83 16.39 12.83 9.57
CA PRO A 83 15.92 11.71 10.38
C PRO A 83 14.86 12.18 11.40
N GLY A 84 13.84 11.35 11.62
CA GLY A 84 12.82 11.61 12.66
C GLY A 84 11.49 12.18 12.17
N LYS A 85 11.21 12.18 10.85
CA LYS A 85 9.86 12.45 10.34
C LYS A 85 9.13 11.16 9.99
N TRP A 86 8.09 10.90 10.76
CA TRP A 86 7.24 9.73 10.71
C TRP A 86 6.25 9.83 9.52
N ARG A 87 6.05 8.76 8.73
CA ARG A 87 5.33 8.75 7.42
C ARG A 87 4.44 7.52 7.25
N GLN A 88 3.30 7.67 6.57
CA GLN A 88 2.35 6.58 6.29
C GLN A 88 2.15 6.30 4.79
N ALA A 89 1.83 5.04 4.49
CA ALA A 89 1.52 4.55 3.17
C ALA A 89 0.50 3.41 3.20
N VAL A 90 -0.11 3.18 2.05
CA VAL A 90 -0.93 1.99 1.77
C VAL A 90 -0.14 1.07 0.87
N SER A 91 0.04 -0.19 1.28
CA SER A 91 0.63 -1.21 0.41
C SER A 91 -0.45 -2.03 -0.27
N VAL A 92 -0.30 -2.18 -1.59
CA VAL A 92 -1.21 -2.89 -2.49
C VAL A 92 -0.43 -3.99 -3.20
N ALA A 93 -0.74 -5.26 -2.93
CA ALA A 93 -0.09 -6.40 -3.55
C ALA A 93 -1.10 -7.31 -4.27
N LEU A 94 -0.79 -7.76 -5.49
CA LEU A 94 -1.71 -8.59 -6.28
C LEU A 94 -1.57 -10.07 -5.94
N VAL A 95 -2.69 -10.78 -5.76
CA VAL A 95 -2.70 -12.22 -5.51
C VAL A 95 -3.61 -12.96 -6.50
N PHE A 96 -3.04 -13.98 -7.14
CA PHE A 96 -3.66 -14.80 -8.17
C PHE A 96 -3.94 -16.21 -7.62
N LYS A 97 -5.21 -16.57 -7.42
CA LYS A 97 -5.59 -17.93 -7.02
C LYS A 97 -5.21 -18.95 -8.10
N GLY A 98 -4.61 -20.08 -7.70
CA GLY A 98 -4.38 -21.25 -8.56
C GLY A 98 -3.03 -21.30 -9.30
N ARG A 99 -2.19 -20.27 -9.24
CA ARG A 99 -0.85 -20.29 -9.86
C ARG A 99 0.22 -20.68 -8.83
N LYS A 100 0.66 -21.95 -8.83
CA LYS A 100 1.81 -22.44 -8.05
C LYS A 100 3.10 -22.30 -8.86
N GLY A 101 4.10 -21.57 -8.36
CA GLY A 101 5.43 -21.46 -8.95
C GLY A 101 6.35 -20.50 -8.19
N LYS A 102 7.66 -20.80 -8.11
CA LYS A 102 8.70 -19.95 -7.47
C LYS A 102 8.84 -18.55 -8.09
N TRP A 103 8.23 -18.38 -9.26
CA TRP A 103 8.08 -17.16 -10.01
C TRP A 103 6.59 -16.91 -10.17
N HIS A 104 6.10 -15.73 -9.81
CA HIS A 104 4.91 -15.20 -10.45
C HIS A 104 5.27 -15.01 -11.93
N LYS A 105 5.20 -16.09 -12.72
CA LYS A 105 5.39 -16.04 -14.18
C LYS A 105 4.29 -15.11 -14.70
N GLY A 106 4.72 -13.90 -15.02
CA GLY A 106 3.94 -12.72 -15.39
C GLY A 106 4.88 -11.54 -15.64
N ALA A 107 5.98 -11.44 -14.88
CA ALA A 107 7.07 -10.50 -15.16
C ALA A 107 8.03 -10.99 -16.28
N GLY A 108 7.49 -11.50 -17.39
CA GLY A 108 8.26 -11.86 -18.59
C GLY A 108 7.42 -11.62 -19.85
N GLN A 109 7.94 -10.79 -20.78
CA GLN A 109 7.35 -10.40 -22.07
C GLN A 109 5.82 -10.14 -22.05
N GLY A 110 5.34 -9.36 -21.08
CA GLY A 110 3.95 -8.91 -21.00
C GLY A 110 3.68 -8.11 -19.73
N ASN A 111 2.62 -7.29 -19.74
CA ASN A 111 2.24 -6.47 -18.58
C ASN A 111 1.36 -7.24 -17.56
N GLU A 112 1.24 -8.57 -17.68
CA GLU A 112 0.40 -9.39 -16.80
C GLU A 112 1.00 -9.49 -15.39
N GLY A 113 0.20 -9.26 -14.36
CA GLY A 113 0.67 -9.23 -12.97
C GLY A 113 1.21 -7.87 -12.53
N GLN A 114 0.95 -6.82 -13.30
CA GLN A 114 1.37 -5.45 -13.00
C GLN A 114 0.17 -4.60 -12.61
N ILE A 115 0.45 -3.50 -11.93
CA ILE A 115 -0.48 -2.39 -11.73
C ILE A 115 -0.05 -1.26 -12.66
N ALA A 116 -1.01 -0.67 -13.37
CA ALA A 116 -0.79 0.54 -14.15
C ALA A 116 -1.33 1.75 -13.40
N VAL A 117 -0.54 2.82 -13.31
CA VAL A 117 -0.93 4.11 -12.73
C VAL A 117 -0.51 5.20 -13.71
N GLY A 118 -1.48 5.94 -14.26
CA GLY A 118 -1.22 7.01 -15.23
C GLY A 118 -0.31 6.60 -16.41
N GLY A 119 -0.49 5.39 -16.94
CA GLY A 119 0.30 4.84 -18.06
C GLY A 119 1.68 4.30 -17.68
N LYS A 120 2.09 4.38 -16.41
CA LYS A 120 3.30 3.72 -15.89
C LYS A 120 2.95 2.36 -15.33
N PHE A 121 3.77 1.37 -15.62
CA PHE A 121 3.55 -0.01 -15.21
C PHE A 121 4.49 -0.40 -14.08
N ALA A 122 3.94 -1.10 -13.11
CA ALA A 122 4.60 -1.45 -11.87
C ALA A 122 4.31 -2.90 -11.51
N GLY A 123 5.35 -3.70 -11.34
CA GLY A 123 5.25 -5.08 -10.89
C GLY A 123 6.37 -5.42 -9.92
N GLY A 124 6.12 -6.38 -9.04
CA GLY A 124 7.07 -6.82 -8.02
C GLY A 124 6.44 -7.93 -7.17
N LYS A 125 7.28 -8.73 -6.50
CA LYS A 125 6.79 -9.81 -5.61
C LYS A 125 5.99 -9.28 -4.41
N ASP A 126 6.30 -8.06 -3.99
CA ASP A 126 5.95 -7.56 -2.66
C ASP A 126 4.93 -6.41 -2.67
N GLY A 127 4.43 -6.02 -3.84
CA GLY A 127 3.39 -4.98 -4.00
C GLY A 127 3.91 -3.58 -4.32
N ILE A 128 3.00 -2.60 -4.29
CA ILE A 128 3.24 -1.17 -4.54
C ILE A 128 2.87 -0.40 -3.29
N LEU A 129 3.69 0.60 -2.96
CA LEU A 129 3.44 1.51 -1.86
C LEU A 129 2.91 2.85 -2.39
N PHE A 130 1.70 3.19 -1.96
CA PHE A 130 1.09 4.50 -2.14
C PHE A 130 1.31 5.32 -0.88
N TRP A 131 2.36 6.15 -0.90
CA TRP A 131 2.67 7.08 0.19
C TRP A 131 1.72 8.26 0.17
N GLN A 132 1.38 8.81 1.34
CA GLN A 132 0.72 10.11 1.42
C GLN A 132 1.58 11.19 0.76
N SER A 133 0.97 11.97 -0.11
CA SER A 133 1.56 13.14 -0.74
C SER A 133 0.77 14.39 -0.35
N GLN A 134 1.43 15.55 -0.30
CA GLN A 134 0.70 16.84 -0.22
C GLN A 134 -0.09 17.13 -1.51
N ASP A 135 0.30 16.50 -2.61
CA ASP A 135 -0.18 16.85 -3.94
C ASP A 135 -1.38 16.00 -4.39
N TRP A 136 -1.75 14.96 -3.65
CA TRP A 136 -2.90 14.12 -3.98
C TRP A 136 -3.43 13.32 -2.80
N ASP A 137 -4.75 13.17 -2.79
CA ASP A 137 -5.52 12.30 -1.90
C ASP A 137 -6.06 11.06 -2.64
N THR A 138 -6.01 11.05 -3.97
CA THR A 138 -6.67 10.04 -4.81
C THR A 138 -5.72 9.49 -5.87
N VAL A 139 -5.71 8.16 -6.05
CA VAL A 139 -4.99 7.47 -7.13
C VAL A 139 -5.90 6.44 -7.78
N ASP A 140 -6.06 6.58 -9.10
CA ASP A 140 -6.64 5.56 -9.95
C ASP A 140 -5.54 4.64 -10.47
N PHE A 141 -5.79 3.33 -10.39
CA PHE A 141 -4.88 2.32 -10.88
C PHE A 141 -5.62 1.15 -11.52
N GLU A 142 -4.95 0.51 -12.47
CA GLU A 142 -5.48 -0.67 -13.17
C GLU A 142 -4.68 -1.91 -12.79
N VAL A 143 -5.37 -3.00 -12.49
CA VAL A 143 -4.77 -4.31 -12.29
C VAL A 143 -4.74 -5.02 -13.63
N LEU A 144 -3.53 -5.33 -14.11
CA LEU A 144 -3.32 -6.01 -15.37
C LEU A 144 -3.20 -7.52 -15.13
N GLY A 145 -4.11 -8.27 -15.74
CA GLY A 145 -4.22 -9.73 -15.58
C GLY A 145 -5.32 -10.14 -14.59
N GLY A 146 -5.49 -11.46 -14.43
CA GLY A 146 -6.61 -12.05 -13.67
C GLY A 146 -6.39 -12.14 -12.16
N ALA A 147 -5.94 -11.07 -11.49
CA ALA A 147 -5.76 -11.11 -10.04
C ALA A 147 -7.13 -11.33 -9.39
N SER A 148 -7.22 -12.30 -8.47
CA SER A 148 -8.48 -12.63 -7.79
C SER A 148 -8.72 -11.77 -6.56
N VAL A 149 -7.63 -11.30 -5.93
CA VAL A 149 -7.68 -10.44 -4.75
C VAL A 149 -6.51 -9.46 -4.79
N ILE A 150 -6.71 -8.31 -4.17
CA ILE A 150 -5.71 -7.31 -3.84
C ILE A 150 -5.46 -7.43 -2.34
N ARG A 151 -4.22 -7.68 -1.96
CA ARG A 151 -3.78 -7.70 -0.58
C ARG A 151 -3.44 -6.28 -0.13
N ILE A 152 -3.97 -5.89 1.02
CA ILE A 152 -3.84 -4.55 1.57
C ILE A 152 -3.11 -4.62 2.91
N TYR A 153 -2.14 -3.73 3.09
CA TYR A 153 -1.47 -3.51 4.37
C TYR A 153 -1.41 -2.02 4.70
N ASN A 154 -1.54 -1.71 5.99
CA ASN A 154 -1.02 -0.47 6.56
C ASN A 154 0.51 -0.53 6.58
N ALA A 155 1.17 0.51 6.11
CA ALA A 155 2.62 0.61 6.02
C ALA A 155 3.08 1.97 6.54
N TRP A 156 4.24 2.03 7.18
CA TRP A 156 4.82 3.28 7.67
C TRP A 156 6.34 3.26 7.66
N ASP A 157 6.94 4.43 7.86
CA ASP A 157 8.38 4.62 8.07
C ASP A 157 8.59 5.61 9.21
N CYS A 158 9.36 5.20 10.22
CA CYS A 158 9.71 6.01 11.38
C CYS A 158 10.83 7.03 11.12
N GLY A 159 11.17 7.30 9.85
CA GLY A 159 12.22 8.23 9.44
C GLY A 159 13.63 7.62 9.49
N ASN A 160 13.73 6.30 9.62
CA ASN A 160 14.99 5.54 9.49
C ASN A 160 15.14 4.92 8.08
N GLY A 161 14.11 5.09 7.24
CA GLY A 161 14.04 4.52 5.93
C GLY A 161 13.78 3.04 5.92
N VAL A 162 13.21 2.45 6.96
CA VAL A 162 12.69 1.09 6.91
C VAL A 162 11.17 1.19 6.79
N VAL A 163 10.61 0.47 5.83
CA VAL A 163 9.15 0.35 5.71
C VAL A 163 8.72 -0.78 6.64
N ASP A 164 7.94 -0.43 7.64
CA ASP A 164 7.41 -1.36 8.62
C ASP A 164 5.96 -1.70 8.31
N PHE A 165 5.62 -2.93 8.66
CA PHE A 165 4.28 -3.51 8.63
C PHE A 165 4.13 -4.33 9.91
N TRP A 166 2.93 -4.35 10.51
CA TRP A 166 2.58 -5.24 11.62
C TRP A 166 3.40 -5.10 12.91
N LEU A 167 4.34 -4.16 12.99
CA LEU A 167 5.11 -3.91 14.19
C LEU A 167 4.27 -3.18 15.23
N ASN A 168 4.59 -3.43 16.50
CA ASN A 168 4.03 -2.76 17.67
C ASN A 168 2.49 -2.75 17.80
N GLY A 169 1.80 -3.70 17.17
CA GLY A 169 0.34 -3.83 17.30
C GLY A 169 -0.45 -3.05 16.24
N ALA A 170 0.23 -2.46 15.26
CA ALA A 170 -0.41 -1.82 14.12
C ALA A 170 -1.43 -2.75 13.45
N ALA A 171 -2.59 -2.17 13.16
CA ALA A 171 -3.77 -2.91 12.75
C ALA A 171 -4.68 -2.05 11.88
N MET A 172 -5.66 -2.69 11.25
CA MET A 172 -6.69 -2.02 10.46
C MET A 172 -8.07 -2.45 10.93
N ILE A 173 -8.98 -1.49 11.06
CA ILE A 173 -10.43 -1.71 11.05
C ILE A 173 -10.87 -1.65 9.59
N VAL A 174 -11.67 -2.64 9.18
CA VAL A 174 -12.17 -2.75 7.80
C VAL A 174 -13.69 -2.59 7.79
N GLU A 175 -14.16 -1.62 7.01
CA GLU A 175 -15.57 -1.32 6.80
C GLU A 175 -15.95 -1.61 5.34
N GLU A 176 -17.00 -2.40 5.13
CA GLU A 176 -17.57 -2.59 3.80
C GLU A 176 -18.31 -1.33 3.35
N ILE A 177 -18.05 -0.86 2.13
CA ILE A 177 -18.74 0.28 1.51
C ILE A 177 -19.23 -0.11 0.12
N PRO A 178 -20.14 0.66 -0.50
CA PRO A 178 -20.55 0.40 -1.87
C PRO A 178 -19.34 0.32 -2.82
N ASN A 179 -19.21 -0.82 -3.50
CA ASN A 179 -18.14 -1.15 -4.45
C ASN A 179 -16.72 -1.12 -3.87
N GLY A 180 -16.54 -1.22 -2.54
CA GLY A 180 -15.23 -1.05 -1.95
C GLY A 180 -15.14 -1.39 -0.47
N ARG A 181 -14.00 -1.02 0.12
CA ARG A 181 -13.78 -1.04 1.57
C ARG A 181 -13.14 0.26 2.02
N ARG A 182 -13.46 0.68 3.24
CA ARG A 182 -12.75 1.73 3.98
C ARG A 182 -11.92 1.08 5.07
N TYR A 183 -10.73 1.62 5.29
CA TYR A 183 -9.72 1.15 6.21
C TYR A 183 -9.39 2.30 7.16
N ARG A 184 -9.46 2.03 8.46
CA ARG A 184 -8.98 2.93 9.52
C ARG A 184 -7.80 2.22 10.16
N CYS A 185 -6.62 2.82 10.12
CA CYS A 185 -5.37 2.17 10.51
C CYS A 185 -4.81 2.82 11.78
N ASN A 186 -4.09 2.07 12.59
CA ASN A 186 -3.16 2.58 13.60
C ASN A 186 -1.73 2.22 13.18
N ASP A 187 -0.78 3.05 13.56
CA ASP A 187 0.59 3.06 13.09
C ASP A 187 1.64 2.34 13.95
N GLY A 188 1.20 1.68 15.01
CA GLY A 188 2.05 0.97 15.96
C GLY A 188 2.48 1.82 17.16
N GLU A 189 2.11 3.09 17.24
CA GLU A 189 2.10 3.82 18.52
C GLU A 189 1.05 3.21 19.46
N PRO A 190 1.26 3.29 20.79
CA PRO A 190 0.40 2.67 21.79
C PRO A 190 -0.91 3.45 22.03
N ASP A 191 -1.58 3.84 20.97
CA ASP A 191 -2.96 4.34 20.95
C ASP A 191 -3.90 3.33 20.28
N ASP A 192 -5.20 3.65 20.30
CA ASP A 192 -6.21 2.80 19.67
C ASP A 192 -7.32 3.59 18.98
N ASP A 193 -6.97 4.75 18.43
CA ASP A 193 -7.92 5.63 17.75
C ASP A 193 -8.18 5.22 16.28
N PHE A 194 -7.20 4.57 15.64
CA PHE A 194 -7.22 4.18 14.23
C PHE A 194 -7.42 5.35 13.27
N GLU A 195 -7.00 6.56 13.63
CA GLU A 195 -7.19 7.77 12.82
C GLU A 195 -5.92 8.22 12.10
N ASP A 196 -4.84 7.47 12.33
CA ASP A 196 -3.54 7.61 11.72
C ASP A 196 -3.60 7.73 10.21
N ILE A 197 -4.09 6.70 9.51
CA ILE A 197 -4.46 6.79 8.10
C ILE A 197 -5.84 6.18 7.89
N ILE A 198 -6.70 6.96 7.26
CA ILE A 198 -8.01 6.52 6.80
C ILE A 198 -7.99 6.57 5.28
N PHE A 199 -8.25 5.43 4.65
CA PHE A 199 -8.34 5.35 3.19
C PHE A 199 -9.45 4.42 2.75
N ARG A 200 -9.88 4.54 1.50
CA ARG A 200 -10.81 3.62 0.86
C ARG A 200 -10.29 3.12 -0.46
N LEU A 201 -10.57 1.86 -0.74
CA LEU A 201 -10.31 1.21 -2.02
C LEU A 201 -11.63 0.84 -2.66
N GLN A 202 -11.86 1.28 -3.89
CA GLN A 202 -13.09 1.04 -4.63
C GLN A 202 -12.81 0.45 -6.00
N ARG A 203 -13.72 -0.40 -6.47
CA ARG A 203 -13.82 -0.80 -7.88
C ARG A 203 -14.37 0.38 -8.67
N VAL A 204 -13.72 0.70 -9.77
CA VAL A 204 -14.22 1.66 -10.75
C VAL A 204 -14.81 0.88 -11.92
N LYS A 205 -15.99 1.28 -12.36
CA LYS A 205 -16.63 0.70 -13.55
C LYS A 205 -16.01 1.24 -14.84
#